data_AF-A0A432EK43-F1
#
_entry.id   AF-A0A432EK43-F1
#
_cell.length_a   1.000
_cell.length_b   1.000
_cell.length_c   1.000
_cell.angle_alpha   90.00
_cell.angle_beta   90.00
_cell.angle_gamma   90.00
#
_symmetry.space_group_name_H-M   'P 1'
#
loop_
_entity.id
_entity.type
_entity.pdbx_description
1 polymer ?
#
loop_
_entity_poly.entity_id
_entity_poly.type
_entity_poly.pdbx_seq_one_letter_code
_entity_poly.pdbx_strand_id
1 'polypeptide(L)' 'MKHLRSLLLLAALIPYAGVSAKGVCQKPAEFVAESLGADAAVPKGLSLAGNLATEVMAILGHACPHSRLRFWRERVKRHV' A
#
# COMPACT_ATOMS: atom_id res chain seq x y z
N MET A 1 -17.81 -45.23 2.15
CA MET A 1 -17.96 -44.33 3.31
C MET A 1 -16.69 -43.63 3.79
N LYS A 2 -15.47 -44.19 3.58
CA LYS A 2 -14.21 -43.56 4.05
C LYS A 2 -13.96 -42.17 3.45
N HIS A 3 -14.25 -41.98 2.16
CA HIS A 3 -14.06 -40.70 1.47
C HIS A 3 -15.02 -39.60 1.94
N LEU A 4 -16.24 -39.96 2.39
CA LEU A 4 -17.22 -39.01 2.89
C LEU A 4 -16.76 -38.36 4.21
N ARG A 5 -16.10 -39.13 5.08
CA ARG A 5 -15.50 -38.63 6.33
C ARG A 5 -14.35 -37.66 6.06
N SER A 6 -13.47 -37.97 5.10
CA SER A 6 -12.40 -37.05 4.69
C SER A 6 -12.95 -35.76 4.08
N LEU A 7 -14.04 -35.84 3.31
CA LEU A 7 -14.66 -34.67 2.69
C LEU A 7 -15.31 -33.75 3.74
N LEU A 8 -15.96 -34.33 4.75
CA LEU A 8 -16.50 -33.60 5.89
C LEU A 8 -15.41 -32.92 6.74
N LEU A 9 -14.28 -33.61 6.97
CA LEU A 9 -13.13 -33.04 7.67
C LEU A 9 -12.49 -31.89 6.87
N LEU A 10 -12.37 -32.03 5.55
CA LEU A 10 -11.82 -30.98 4.69
C LEU A 10 -12.75 -29.76 4.65
N ALA A 11 -14.06 -29.97 4.59
CA ALA A 11 -15.06 -28.90 4.63
C ALA A 11 -15.05 -28.13 5.97
N ALA A 12 -14.75 -28.81 7.08
CA ALA A 12 -14.61 -28.20 8.40
C ALA A 12 -13.36 -27.30 8.54
N LEU A 13 -12.35 -27.45 7.66
CA LEU A 13 -11.15 -26.59 7.66
C LEU A 13 -11.32 -25.28 6.86
N ILE A 14 -12.28 -25.22 5.93
CA ILE A 14 -12.54 -24.03 5.09
C ILE A 14 -12.81 -22.75 5.92
N PRO A 15 -13.61 -22.76 7.01
CA PRO A 15 -13.86 -21.54 7.78
C PRO A 15 -12.63 -20.99 8.52
N TYR A 16 -11.60 -21.80 8.76
CA TYR A 16 -10.36 -21.35 9.42
C TYR A 16 -9.37 -20.66 8.47
N ALA A 17 -9.44 -20.94 7.16
CA ALA A 17 -8.59 -20.29 6.17
C ALA A 17 -8.91 -18.78 6.00
N GLY A 18 -10.10 -18.34 6.41
CA GLY A 18 -10.54 -16.94 6.37
C GLY A 18 -10.15 -16.11 7.59
N VAL A 19 -9.57 -16.72 8.63
CA VAL A 19 -9.03 -16.00 9.79
C VAL A 19 -7.69 -15.40 9.38
N SER A 20 -7.76 -14.30 8.62
CA SER A 20 -6.62 -13.42 8.41
C SER A 20 -6.09 -13.04 9.79
N ALA A 21 -4.86 -13.46 10.10
CA ALA A 21 -4.22 -13.27 11.38
C ALA A 21 -4.01 -11.76 11.64
N LYS A 22 -5.06 -11.11 12.16
CA LYS A 22 -5.07 -9.69 12.54
C LYS A 22 -3.98 -9.33 13.57
N GLY A 23 -3.33 -10.31 14.18
CA GLY A 23 -2.22 -10.12 15.12
C GLY A 23 -0.82 -10.24 14.53
N VAL A 24 -0.65 -10.71 13.29
CA VAL A 24 0.68 -10.90 12.67
C VAL A 24 0.89 -9.97 11.48
N CYS A 25 -0.16 -9.70 10.71
CA CYS A 25 -0.10 -8.81 9.56
C CYS A 25 -0.98 -7.58 9.80
N GLN A 26 -0.37 -6.49 10.25
CA GLN A 26 -0.99 -5.17 10.29
C GLN A 26 -1.07 -4.55 8.90
N LYS A 27 -2.02 -3.64 8.68
CA LYS A 27 -2.04 -2.89 7.42
C LYS A 27 -0.85 -1.92 7.37
N PRO A 28 -0.25 -1.66 6.20
CA PRO A 28 0.88 -0.73 6.09
C PRO A 28 0.59 0.66 6.69
N ALA A 29 -0.65 1.14 6.56
CA ALA A 29 -1.05 2.43 7.14
C ALA A 29 -1.08 2.41 8.69
N GLU A 30 -1.47 1.28 9.28
CA GLU A 30 -1.52 1.09 10.74
C GLU A 30 -0.10 1.04 11.31
N PHE A 31 0.81 0.31 10.64
CA PHE A 31 2.24 0.28 10.99
C PHE A 31 2.89 1.67 10.97
N VAL A 32 2.62 2.44 9.92
CA VAL A 32 3.19 3.78 9.75
C VAL A 32 2.67 4.72 10.84
N ALA A 33 1.37 4.63 11.14
CA ALA A 33 0.75 5.41 12.22
C ALA A 33 1.34 5.08 13.59
N GLU A 34 1.55 3.79 13.89
CA GLU A 34 2.18 3.33 15.13
C GLU A 34 3.65 3.76 15.22
N SER A 35 4.43 3.52 14.17
CA SER A 35 5.88 3.72 14.19
C SER A 35 6.30 5.19 14.16
N LEU A 36 5.53 6.03 13.46
CA LEU A 36 5.89 7.44 13.21
C LEU A 36 5.00 8.42 14.00
N GLY A 37 3.98 7.94 14.72
CA GLY A 37 3.03 8.79 15.44
C GLY A 37 2.23 9.72 14.54
N ALA A 38 2.15 9.41 13.23
CA ALA A 38 1.58 10.26 12.21
C ALA A 38 0.74 9.45 11.22
N ASP A 39 -0.40 9.99 10.80
CA ASP A 39 -1.22 9.36 9.78
C ASP A 39 -0.40 9.14 8.50
N ALA A 40 -0.50 7.93 7.94
CA ALA A 40 0.14 7.61 6.67
C ALA A 40 -0.34 8.59 5.59
N ALA A 41 0.58 9.39 5.05
CA ALA A 41 0.25 10.34 3.99
C ALA A 41 -0.29 9.58 2.77
N VAL A 42 -1.45 10.02 2.26
CA VAL A 42 -2.03 9.42 1.05
C VAL A 42 -1.14 9.79 -0.14
N PRO A 43 -0.55 8.81 -0.83
CA PRO A 43 0.33 9.09 -1.97
C PRO A 43 -0.47 9.79 -3.07
N LYS A 44 0.10 10.85 -3.62
CA LYS A 44 -0.45 11.59 -4.76
C LYS A 44 0.30 11.22 -6.03
N GLY A 45 -0.40 11.33 -7.17
CA GLY A 45 0.20 11.16 -8.48
C GLY A 45 0.45 12.51 -9.15
N LEU A 46 1.66 12.71 -9.67
CA LEU A 46 2.01 13.82 -10.54
C LEU A 46 2.26 13.27 -11.95
N SER A 47 1.55 13.79 -12.94
CA SER A 47 1.82 13.44 -14.34
C SER A 47 3.02 14.25 -14.83
N LEU A 48 4.05 13.56 -15.32
CA LEU A 48 5.22 14.15 -15.93
C LEU A 48 4.92 14.38 -17.41
N ALA A 49 4.66 15.63 -17.78
CA ALA A 49 4.39 16.03 -19.16
C ALA A 49 5.04 17.39 -19.46
N GLY A 50 5.44 17.60 -20.71
CA GLY A 50 6.06 18.84 -21.17
C GLY A 50 7.31 19.21 -20.36
N ASN A 51 7.43 20.49 -20.02
CA ASN A 51 8.60 21.04 -19.32
C ASN A 51 8.89 20.37 -17.98
N LEU A 52 7.85 19.93 -17.26
CA LEU A 52 7.99 19.25 -15.98
C LEU A 52 8.76 17.92 -16.11
N ALA A 53 8.55 17.18 -17.21
CA ALA A 53 9.30 15.95 -17.45
C ALA A 53 10.80 16.24 -17.67
N THR A 54 11.11 17.31 -18.38
CA THR A 54 12.49 17.76 -18.63
C THR A 54 13.18 18.21 -17.34
N GLU A 55 12.50 19.01 -16.51
CA GLU A 55 13.01 19.46 -15.22
C GLU A 55 13.28 18.27 -14.28
N VAL A 56 12.35 17.32 -14.20
CA VAL A 56 12.51 16.12 -13.37
C VAL A 56 13.66 15.26 -13.87
N MET A 57 13.81 15.08 -15.18
CA MET A 57 14.95 14.36 -15.76
C MET A 57 16.28 15.04 -15.44
N ALA A 58 16.34 16.38 -15.47
CA ALA A 58 17.54 17.13 -15.12
C ALA A 58 17.94 16.95 -13.65
N ILE A 59 16.95 16.87 -12.74
CA ILE A 59 17.19 16.61 -11.32
C ILE A 59 17.66 15.18 -11.08
N LEU A 60 17.02 14.20 -11.70
CA LEU A 60 17.30 12.79 -11.47
C LEU A 60 18.54 12.29 -12.23
N GLY A 61 18.98 12.99 -13.27
CA GLY A 61 20.08 12.57 -14.14
C GLY A 61 19.74 11.39 -15.05
N HIS A 62 18.47 10.96 -15.08
CA HIS A 62 18.00 9.88 -15.94
C HIS A 62 16.53 10.07 -16.30
N ALA A 63 16.08 9.42 -17.38
CA ALA A 63 14.68 9.41 -17.76
C ALA A 63 13.84 8.68 -16.71
N CYS A 64 12.68 9.22 -16.37
CA CYS A 64 11.71 8.51 -15.54
C CYS A 64 11.08 7.36 -16.36
N PRO A 65 11.10 6.11 -15.87
CA PRO A 65 10.49 4.99 -16.58
C PRO A 65 8.95 5.07 -16.65
N HIS A 66 8.35 5.94 -15.83
CA HIS A 66 6.90 6.12 -15.76
C HIS A 66 6.53 7.59 -15.95
N SER A 67 5.48 7.85 -16.72
CA SER A 67 4.91 9.20 -16.91
C SER A 67 4.16 9.73 -15.68
N ARG A 68 4.06 8.94 -14.60
CA ARG A 68 3.39 9.32 -13.36
C ARG A 68 4.30 9.08 -12.16
N LEU A 69 4.71 10.15 -11.51
CA LEU A 69 5.49 10.11 -10.26
C LEU A 69 4.54 10.03 -9.07
N ARG A 70 4.81 9.12 -8.12
CA ARG A 70 4.10 9.12 -6.83
C ARG A 70 4.91 9.91 -5.81
N PHE A 71 4.23 10.75 -5.05
CA PHE A 71 4.86 11.52 -3.99
C PHE A 71 3.96 11.60 -2.76
N TRP A 72 4.58 11.71 -1.59
CA TRP A 72 3.89 11.98 -0.34
C TRP A 72 3.98 13.47 -0.06
N ARG A 73 2.84 14.11 0.20
CA ARG A 73 2.80 15.51 0.60
C ARG A 73 2.30 15.57 2.03
N GLU A 74 3.13 16.14 2.90
CA GLU A 74 2.74 16.43 4.26
C GLU A 74 1.55 17.40 4.26
N ARG A 75 0.53 17.11 5.08
CA ARG A 75 -0.64 17.96 5.22
C ARG A 75 -0.24 19.15 6.10
N VAL A 76 0.45 20.13 5.52
CA VAL A 76 0.82 21.37 6.23
C VAL A 76 -0.46 22.03 6.74
N LYS A 77 -0.69 21.99 8.06
CA LYS A 77 -1.72 22.79 8.72
C LYS A 77 -1.32 24.25 8.54
N ARG A 78 -1.92 24.95 7.58
CA ARG A 78 -1.85 26.41 7.59
C ARG A 78 -2.67 26.88 8.77
N HIS A 79 -2.01 27.41 9.78
CA HIS A 79 -2.67 28.32 10.71
C HIS A 79 -2.96 29.60 9.91
N VAL A 80 -4.22 29.74 9.52
CA VAL A 80 -4.81 31.01 9.07
C VAL A 80 -5.51 31.59 10.28
#